data_AF-A0A381NNY8-F1
#
_entry.id   AF-A0A381NNY8-F1
#
_cell.length_a   1.000
_cell.length_b   1.000
_cell.length_c   1.000
_cell.angle_alpha   90.00
_cell.angle_beta   90.00
_cell.angle_gamma   90.00
#
_symmetry.space_group_name_H-M   'P 1'
#
loop_
_entity.id
_entity.type
_entity.pdbx_description
1 polymer ?
#
loop_
_entity_poly.entity_id
_entity_poly.type
_entity_poly.pdbx_seq_one_letter_code
_entity_poly.pdbx_strand_id
1 'polypeptide(L)'
;MLLNTVEDEEIPKLYHAADSLLFPSVKEGWGLVVLEAMASGLPVLTSDIPVFKEYLQHRKNAIMVNAEDESSIESGIVNLAKDVELQQRLSSSGPKTAKLYSWERTAKEHLEYYYELISEISGQPVAE
;
A
#
# COMPACT_ATOMS: atom_id res chain seq x y z
N MET A 1 13.81 5.88 19.26
CA MET A 1 14.00 7.25 18.73
C MET A 1 12.68 7.66 18.11
N LEU A 2 12.21 8.89 18.34
CA LEU A 2 11.03 9.44 17.66
C LEU A 2 11.52 10.57 16.74
N LEU A 3 11.12 10.55 15.47
CA LEU A 3 11.63 11.48 14.45
C LEU A 3 10.84 12.80 14.37
N ASN A 4 9.67 12.88 15.03
CA ASN A 4 8.67 13.94 14.84
C ASN A 4 8.26 14.06 13.35
N THR A 5 7.68 15.19 12.95
CA THR A 5 7.39 15.48 11.55
C THR A 5 8.68 15.62 10.77
N VAL A 6 8.73 14.96 9.61
CA VAL A 6 9.83 15.04 8.65
C VAL A 6 9.28 15.60 7.34
N GLU A 7 10.16 16.18 6.53
CA GLU A 7 9.81 16.61 5.17
C GLU A 7 9.52 15.38 4.28
N ASP A 8 8.65 15.55 3.28
CA ASP A 8 8.22 14.45 2.40
C ASP A 8 9.41 13.82 1.65
N GLU A 9 10.43 14.61 1.29
CA GLU A 9 11.62 14.13 0.60
C GLU A 9 12.51 13.21 1.44
N GLU A 10 12.35 13.21 2.78
CA GLU A 10 13.08 12.32 3.68
C GLU A 10 12.41 10.96 3.82
N ILE A 11 11.10 10.85 3.57
CA ILE A 11 10.32 9.62 3.72
C ILE A 11 10.91 8.44 2.91
N PRO A 12 11.26 8.59 1.62
CA PRO A 12 11.87 7.50 0.86
C PRO A 12 13.17 6.98 1.47
N LYS A 13 14.00 7.85 2.06
CA LYS A 13 15.24 7.45 2.72
C LYS A 13 14.94 6.62 3.97
N LEU A 14 13.90 6.98 4.72
CA LEU A 14 13.46 6.23 5.89
C LEU A 14 12.93 4.85 5.51
N TYR A 15 12.15 4.76 4.43
CA TYR A 15 11.69 3.45 3.93
C TYR A 15 12.85 2.57 3.47
N HIS A 16 13.84 3.12 2.77
CA HIS A 16 15.03 2.36 2.37
C HIS A 16 15.93 1.95 3.53
N ALA A 17 15.89 2.67 4.65
CA ALA A 17 16.67 2.35 5.85
C ALA A 17 15.96 1.34 6.78
N ALA A 18 14.67 1.08 6.58
CA ALA A 18 13.87 0.19 7.41
C ALA A 18 13.89 -1.26 6.87
N ASP A 19 13.75 -2.23 7.78
CA ASP A 19 13.59 -3.65 7.39
C ASP A 19 12.15 -4.01 7.04
N SER A 20 11.18 -3.30 7.62
CA SER A 20 9.74 -3.46 7.38
C SER A 20 8.96 -2.24 7.85
N LEU A 21 7.78 -2.01 7.26
CA LEU A 21 6.75 -1.11 7.79
C LEU A 21 5.76 -1.91 8.64
N LEU A 22 5.52 -1.48 9.87
CA LEU A 22 4.44 -2.00 10.73
C LEU A 22 3.31 -0.98 10.78
N PHE A 23 2.17 -1.31 10.19
CA PHE A 23 1.00 -0.43 10.05
C PHE A 23 -0.31 -1.11 10.48
N PRO A 24 -0.44 -1.62 11.72
CA PRO A 24 -1.65 -2.27 12.20
C PRO A 24 -2.75 -1.26 12.60
N SER A 25 -3.16 -0.38 11.69
CA SER A 25 -4.24 0.60 11.92
C SER A 25 -5.60 -0.08 12.07
N VAL A 26 -6.34 0.21 13.15
CA VAL A 26 -7.69 -0.36 13.38
C VAL A 26 -8.75 0.16 12.40
N LYS A 27 -8.51 1.31 11.79
CA LYS A 27 -9.38 1.94 10.79
C LYS A 27 -8.52 2.73 9.83
N GLU A 28 -8.82 2.62 8.54
CA GLU A 28 -8.15 3.41 7.52
C GLU A 28 -9.05 3.92 6.41
N GLY A 29 -8.56 4.96 5.74
CA GLY A 29 -8.93 5.26 4.36
C GLY A 29 -8.27 4.25 3.43
N TRP A 30 -7.62 4.70 2.35
CA TRP A 30 -7.03 3.78 1.38
C TRP A 30 -5.62 3.26 1.76
N GLY A 31 -4.92 4.02 2.61
CA GLY A 31 -3.61 3.65 3.16
C GLY A 31 -2.45 3.85 2.18
N LEU A 32 -2.28 5.07 1.65
CA LEU A 32 -1.17 5.43 0.74
C LEU A 32 0.21 5.08 1.32
N VAL A 33 0.39 5.25 2.63
CA VAL A 33 1.61 4.87 3.36
C VAL A 33 2.04 3.43 3.08
N VAL A 34 1.08 2.50 2.97
CA VAL A 34 1.36 1.10 2.64
C VAL A 34 1.91 0.97 1.22
N LEU A 35 1.32 1.67 0.26
CA LEU A 35 1.76 1.62 -1.14
C LEU A 35 3.09 2.34 -1.37
N GLU A 36 3.38 3.41 -0.64
CA GLU A 36 4.67 4.10 -0.68
C GLU A 36 5.80 3.20 -0.15
N ALA A 37 5.55 2.50 0.97
CA ALA A 37 6.47 1.48 1.49
C ALA A 37 6.65 0.32 0.49
N MET A 38 5.55 -0.20 -0.07
CA MET A 38 5.61 -1.24 -1.09
C MET A 38 6.37 -0.79 -2.34
N ALA A 39 6.17 0.45 -2.81
CA ALA A 39 6.91 1.02 -3.94
C ALA A 39 8.42 1.11 -3.67
N SER A 40 8.79 1.35 -2.41
CA SER A 40 10.17 1.37 -1.94
C SER A 40 10.79 -0.03 -1.77
N GLY A 41 10.01 -1.09 -2.01
CA GLY A 41 10.44 -2.48 -1.80
C GLY A 41 10.47 -2.91 -0.34
N LEU A 42 9.86 -2.12 0.56
CA LEU A 42 9.82 -2.38 1.99
C LEU A 42 8.69 -3.40 2.29
N PRO A 43 8.99 -4.56 2.91
CA PRO A 43 7.96 -5.47 3.40
C PRO A 43 6.99 -4.78 4.36
N VAL A 44 5.70 -5.06 4.23
CA VAL A 44 4.65 -4.43 5.03
C VAL A 44 3.90 -5.47 5.88
N LEU A 45 3.70 -5.14 7.16
CA LEU A 45 2.65 -5.70 8.00
C LEU A 45 1.54 -4.67 8.17
N THR A 46 0.30 -5.07 7.95
CA THR A 46 -0.88 -4.21 8.09
C THR A 46 -2.05 -4.97 8.69
N SER A 47 -3.15 -4.28 8.97
CA SER A 47 -4.38 -4.87 9.48
C SER A 47 -5.15 -5.68 8.43
N ASP A 48 -5.86 -6.72 8.86
CA ASP A 48 -6.75 -7.51 8.01
C ASP A 48 -8.15 -6.87 7.87
N ILE A 49 -8.19 -5.60 7.44
CA ILE A 49 -9.42 -4.81 7.29
C ILE A 49 -9.86 -4.71 5.81
N PRO A 50 -11.16 -4.44 5.52
CA PRO A 50 -11.71 -4.49 4.16
C PRO A 50 -10.94 -3.68 3.11
N VAL A 51 -10.54 -2.45 3.44
CA VAL A 51 -9.86 -1.57 2.47
C VAL A 51 -8.51 -2.12 2.00
N PHE A 52 -7.78 -2.80 2.88
CA PHE A 52 -6.52 -3.44 2.51
C PHE A 52 -6.74 -4.71 1.68
N LYS A 53 -7.88 -5.38 1.81
CA LYS A 53 -8.22 -6.57 1.00
C LYS A 53 -8.47 -6.25 -0.47
N GLU A 54 -8.65 -4.98 -0.82
CA GLU A 54 -8.80 -4.54 -2.22
C GLU A 54 -7.54 -4.74 -3.05
N TYR A 55 -6.36 -4.71 -2.42
CA TYR A 55 -5.07 -4.81 -3.13
C TYR A 55 -4.01 -5.68 -2.43
N LEU A 56 -4.24 -6.07 -1.18
CA LEU A 56 -3.33 -6.92 -0.42
C LEU A 56 -3.85 -8.35 -0.28
N GLN A 57 -2.90 -9.27 -0.23
CA GLN A 57 -3.10 -10.70 -0.06
C GLN A 57 -2.07 -11.19 0.97
N HIS A 58 -2.57 -11.71 2.10
CA HIS A 58 -1.77 -12.19 3.21
C HIS A 58 -0.68 -13.18 2.74
N ARG A 59 0.57 -12.96 3.18
CA ARG A 59 1.81 -13.69 2.83
C ARG A 59 2.21 -13.67 1.36
N LYS A 60 1.42 -13.05 0.47
CA LYS A 60 1.74 -12.87 -0.95
C LYS A 60 2.42 -11.53 -1.22
N ASN A 61 1.81 -10.43 -0.78
CA ASN A 61 2.36 -9.08 -0.93
C ASN A 61 2.33 -8.23 0.35
N ALA A 62 1.71 -8.71 1.43
CA ALA A 62 1.85 -8.14 2.78
C ALA A 62 1.63 -9.23 3.85
N ILE A 63 2.03 -8.96 5.10
CA ILE A 63 1.49 -9.67 6.27
C ILE A 63 0.26 -8.92 6.76
N MET A 64 -0.86 -9.61 6.84
CA MET A 64 -2.13 -9.04 7.32
C MET A 64 -2.48 -9.66 8.68
N VAL A 65 -2.69 -8.85 9.71
CA VAL A 65 -2.92 -9.28 11.10
C VAL A 65 -4.23 -8.72 11.64
N ASN A 66 -4.76 -9.32 12.71
CA ASN A 66 -5.81 -8.67 13.47
C ASN A 66 -5.19 -7.58 14.35
N ALA A 67 -5.49 -6.31 14.08
CA ALA A 67 -4.93 -5.16 14.81
C ALA A 67 -5.42 -5.02 16.26
N GLU A 68 -6.51 -5.70 16.61
CA GLU A 68 -7.04 -5.74 17.99
C GLU A 68 -6.51 -6.96 18.78
N ASP A 69 -5.66 -7.78 18.16
CA ASP A 69 -5.06 -8.97 18.77
C ASP A 69 -3.52 -8.85 18.81
N GLU A 70 -3.00 -8.61 20.01
CA GLU A 70 -1.57 -8.51 20.28
C GLU A 70 -0.79 -9.75 19.81
N SER A 71 -1.33 -10.95 20.00
CA SER A 71 -0.68 -12.20 19.59
C SER A 71 -0.61 -12.33 18.07
N SER A 72 -1.61 -11.80 17.36
CA SER A 72 -1.62 -11.74 15.90
C SER A 72 -0.52 -10.80 15.38
N ILE A 73 -0.39 -9.61 15.98
CA ILE A 73 0.66 -8.64 15.65
C ILE A 73 2.04 -9.21 15.94
N GLU A 74 2.26 -9.77 17.14
CA GLU A 74 3.52 -10.38 17.54
C GLU A 74 3.94 -11.48 16.54
N SER A 75 3.03 -12.40 16.23
CA SER A 75 3.29 -13.46 15.26
C SER A 75 3.64 -12.90 13.89
N GLY A 76 2.96 -11.85 13.44
CA GLY A 76 3.26 -11.17 12.18
C GLY A 76 4.67 -10.55 12.14
N ILE A 77 5.07 -9.87 13.22
CA ILE A 77 6.41 -9.28 13.36
C ILE A 77 7.47 -10.38 13.37
N VAL A 78 7.26 -11.46 14.13
CA VAL A 78 8.20 -12.59 14.20
C VAL A 78 8.38 -13.25 12.84
N ASN A 79 7.30 -13.41 12.06
CA ASN A 79 7.38 -13.91 10.69
C ASN A 79 8.25 -13.00 9.82
N LEU A 80 7.99 -11.68 9.81
CA LEU A 80 8.79 -10.73 9.03
C LEU A 80 10.28 -10.73 9.40
N ALA A 81 10.58 -10.81 10.71
CA ALA A 81 11.94 -10.73 11.21
C ALA A 81 12.77 -12.00 11.00
N LYS A 82 12.13 -13.18 10.90
CA LYS A 82 12.82 -14.49 10.88
C LYS A 82 12.69 -15.26 9.57
N ASP A 83 11.64 -15.02 8.79
CA ASP A 83 11.38 -15.73 7.53
C ASP A 83 11.98 -14.94 6.36
N VAL A 84 13.23 -15.24 6.02
CA VAL A 84 13.99 -14.57 4.95
C VAL A 84 13.31 -14.74 3.59
N GLU A 85 12.72 -15.90 3.32
CA GLU A 85 12.04 -16.15 2.05
C GLU A 85 10.76 -15.31 1.92
N LEU A 86 9.99 -15.21 3.01
CA LEU A 86 8.86 -14.30 3.08
C LEU A 86 9.32 -12.85 2.87
N GLN A 87 10.37 -12.39 3.54
CA GLN A 87 10.87 -11.02 3.39
C GLN A 87 11.22 -10.71 1.93
N GLN A 88 11.96 -11.58 1.25
CA GLN A 88 12.34 -11.44 -0.16
C GLN A 88 11.11 -11.42 -1.09
N ARG A 89 10.13 -12.29 -0.82
CA ARG A 89 8.87 -12.33 -1.57
C ARG A 89 8.09 -11.03 -1.41
N LEU A 90 7.95 -10.53 -0.19
CA LEU A 90 7.23 -9.28 0.08
C LEU A 90 7.96 -8.09 -0.52
N SER A 91 9.28 -8.01 -0.37
CA SER A 91 10.10 -6.95 -0.96
C SER A 91 10.00 -6.91 -2.50
N SER A 92 10.01 -8.07 -3.16
CA SER A 92 9.91 -8.14 -4.64
C SER A 92 8.48 -8.00 -5.20
N SER A 93 7.46 -8.27 -4.40
CA SER A 93 6.04 -8.14 -4.78
C SER A 93 5.45 -6.76 -4.47
N GLY A 94 6.03 -6.04 -3.51
CA GLY A 94 5.67 -4.67 -3.14
C GLY A 94 5.62 -3.73 -4.35
N PRO A 95 6.73 -3.51 -5.07
CA PRO A 95 6.77 -2.58 -6.20
C PRO A 95 5.82 -2.97 -7.33
N LYS A 96 5.62 -4.29 -7.53
CA LYS A 96 4.68 -4.80 -8.53
C LYS A 96 3.25 -4.46 -8.18
N THR A 97 2.88 -4.57 -6.90
CA THR A 97 1.54 -4.17 -6.41
C THR A 97 1.38 -2.66 -6.52
N ALA A 98 2.34 -1.88 -6.03
CA ALA A 98 2.25 -0.42 -6.02
C ALA A 98 2.09 0.17 -7.43
N LYS A 99 2.78 -0.40 -8.42
CA LYS A 99 2.66 0.01 -9.83
C LYS A 99 1.24 -0.14 -10.41
N LEU A 100 0.41 -1.03 -9.86
CA LEU A 100 -0.97 -1.20 -10.31
C LEU A 100 -1.85 0.00 -9.96
N TYR A 101 -1.42 0.87 -9.03
CA TYR A 101 -2.20 1.97 -8.49
C TYR A 101 -1.44 3.32 -8.52
N SER A 102 -0.74 3.57 -9.63
CA SER A 102 -0.03 4.83 -9.85
C SER A 102 -0.99 6.02 -10.07
N TRP A 103 -0.55 7.22 -9.70
CA TRP A 103 -1.27 8.46 -10.00
C TRP A 103 -1.59 8.67 -11.48
N GLU A 104 -0.67 8.30 -12.39
CA GLU A 104 -0.89 8.39 -13.84
C GLU A 104 -2.10 7.56 -14.27
N ARG A 105 -2.16 6.31 -13.80
CA ARG A 105 -3.30 5.42 -14.06
C ARG A 105 -4.60 5.98 -13.47
N THR A 106 -4.57 6.44 -12.22
CA THR A 106 -5.74 7.04 -11.57
C THR A 106 -6.26 8.23 -12.36
N ALA A 107 -5.37 9.15 -12.77
CA ALA A 107 -5.75 10.32 -13.55
C ALA A 107 -6.36 9.93 -14.91
N LYS A 108 -5.76 8.96 -15.59
CA LYS A 108 -6.27 8.45 -16.87
C LYS A 108 -7.69 7.86 -16.73
N GLU A 109 -7.89 6.94 -15.78
CA GLU A 109 -9.20 6.30 -15.57
C GLU A 109 -10.28 7.32 -15.18
N HIS A 110 -9.93 8.36 -14.40
CA HIS A 110 -10.87 9.43 -14.08
C HIS A 110 -11.20 10.31 -15.28
N LEU A 111 -10.23 10.65 -16.12
CA LEU A 111 -10.46 11.43 -17.34
C LEU A 111 -11.36 10.67 -18.31
N GLU A 112 -11.12 9.38 -18.52
CA GLU A 112 -11.98 8.50 -19.33
C GLU A 112 -13.44 8.56 -18.85
N TYR A 113 -13.66 8.45 -17.54
CA TYR A 113 -15.00 8.54 -16.94
C TYR A 113 -15.63 9.94 -17.10
N TYR A 114 -14.84 11.01 -16.96
CA TYR A 114 -15.33 12.37 -17.16
C TYR A 114 -15.76 12.60 -18.62
N TYR A 115 -15.01 12.09 -19.60
CA TYR A 115 -15.40 12.17 -21.01
C TYR A 115 -16.68 11.41 -21.32
N GLU A 116 -16.87 10.22 -20.72
CA GLU A 116 -18.11 9.46 -20.81
C GLU A 116 -19.31 10.27 -20.30
N LEU A 117 -19.22 10.79 -19.08
CA LEU A 117 -20.28 11.60 -18.48
C LEU A 117 -20.61 12.86 -19.29
N ILE A 118 -19.60 13.57 -19.78
CA ILE A 118 -19.83 14.76 -20.62
C ILE A 118 -20.49 14.36 -21.95
N SER A 119 -20.11 13.23 -22.52
CA SER A 119 -20.70 12.73 -23.76
C SER A 119 -22.18 12.39 -23.57
N GLU A 120 -22.53 11.75 -22.45
CA GLU A 120 -23.92 11.47 -22.07
C GLU A 120 -24.75 12.75 -21.89
N ILE A 121 -24.19 13.75 -21.19
CA ILE A 121 -24.88 15.01 -20.88
C ILE A 121 -25.08 15.87 -22.14
N SER A 122 -24.07 15.93 -23.03
CA SER A 122 -24.09 16.78 -24.23
C SER A 122 -24.76 16.13 -25.44
N GLY A 123 -24.91 14.80 -25.45
CA GLY A 123 -25.39 14.04 -26.61
C GLY A 123 -24.39 14.05 -27.78
N GLN A 124 -23.14 14.46 -27.55
CA GLN A 124 -22.06 14.49 -28.53
C GLN A 124 -20.84 13.78 -27.95
N PRO A 125 -20.09 13.00 -28.75
CA PRO A 125 -18.87 12.36 -28.27
C PRO A 125 -17.81 13.41 -27.94
N VAL A 126 -17.21 13.28 -26.77
CA VAL A 126 -16.03 14.04 -26.33
C VAL A 126 -14.85 13.09 -26.24
N ALA A 127 -13.77 13.41 -26.96
CA ALA A 127 -12.50 12.68 -26.91
C ALA A 127 -11.37 13.61 -26.43
N GLU A 128 -10.28 13.01 -25.94
CA GLU A 128 -9.02 13.71 -25.59
C GLU A 128 -8.53 14.66 -26.68
#